data_AF-A0A967TDH0-F1
#
_entry.id   AF-A0A967TDH0-F1
#
_cell.length_a   1.000
_cell.length_b   1.000
_cell.length_c   1.000
_cell.angle_alpha   90.00
_cell.angle_beta   90.00
_cell.angle_gamma   90.00
#
_symmetry.space_group_name_H-M   'P 1'
#
loop_
_entity.id
_entity.type
_entity.pdbx_description
1 polymer ?
#
loop_
_entity_poly.entity_id
_entity_poly.type
_entity_poly.pdbx_seq_one_letter_code
_entity_poly.pdbx_strand_id
1 'polypeptide(L)'
;GEDVTRHPEPRIQATGHQIMPPARYARYPRIREGYESARRSAAILDGVFCYCFCSEHAGHYSLLDCFESDHAARCDVCLAEAVLADRMSRDGAGLDRIRAAVDDTFGS
;
A
#
# COMPACT_ATOMS: atom_id res chain seq x y z
N GLY A 1 5.73 23.54 -12.59
CA GLY A 1 4.39 23.57 -11.99
C GLY A 1 3.47 22.90 -12.95
N GLU A 2 2.72 21.87 -12.60
CA GLU A 2 2.52 21.21 -11.30
C GLU A 2 3.46 20.02 -11.08
N ASP A 3 4.00 19.89 -9.88
CA ASP A 3 4.62 18.65 -9.41
C ASP A 3 3.46 17.70 -9.11
N VAL A 4 3.04 16.91 -10.10
CA VAL A 4 1.99 15.90 -9.92
C VAL A 4 2.65 14.74 -9.19
N THR A 5 2.66 14.82 -7.86
CA THR A 5 3.13 13.73 -7.01
C THR A 5 2.35 12.47 -7.42
N ARG A 6 3.06 11.42 -7.86
CA ARG A 6 2.50 10.14 -8.34
C ARG A 6 1.53 9.49 -7.35
N HIS A 7 1.69 9.88 -6.08
CA HIS A 7 0.86 9.55 -4.95
C HIS A 7 -0.52 10.23 -4.99
N PRO A 8 -1.61 9.45 -4.88
CA PRO A 8 -2.96 10.00 -4.75
C PRO A 8 -3.18 10.68 -3.39
N GLU A 9 -4.19 11.54 -3.29
CA GLU A 9 -4.67 12.05 -2.01
C GLU A 9 -5.53 10.98 -1.31
N PRO A 10 -5.31 10.67 -0.01
CA PRO A 10 -6.14 9.68 0.68
C PRO A 10 -7.63 10.03 0.65
N ARG A 11 -8.47 9.05 0.33
CA ARG A 11 -9.93 9.16 0.42
C ARG A 11 -10.33 9.25 1.89
N ILE A 12 -11.28 10.14 2.21
CA ILE A 12 -11.81 10.33 3.58
C ILE A 12 -12.38 9.01 4.17
N GLN A 13 -12.82 8.10 3.31
CA GLN A 13 -13.45 6.83 3.68
C GLN A 13 -12.48 5.63 3.60
N ALA A 14 -11.19 5.85 3.35
CA ALA A 14 -10.21 4.78 3.28
C ALA A 14 -10.10 4.05 4.62
N THR A 15 -10.55 2.80 4.64
CA THR A 15 -10.49 1.93 5.81
C THR A 15 -10.03 0.53 5.42
N GLY A 16 -9.55 -0.24 6.38
CA GLY A 16 -9.16 -1.64 6.13
C GLY A 16 -10.32 -2.61 5.98
N HIS A 17 -11.58 -2.13 5.81
CA HIS A 17 -12.76 -3.00 5.74
C HIS A 17 -12.84 -3.80 4.44
N GLN A 18 -12.39 -3.21 3.32
CA GLN A 18 -12.42 -3.86 2.00
C GLN A 18 -11.20 -4.77 1.76
N ILE A 19 -10.16 -4.68 2.60
CA ILE A 19 -8.96 -5.52 2.49
C ILE A 19 -9.30 -6.99 2.70
N MET A 20 -8.70 -7.86 1.87
CA MET A 20 -8.87 -9.30 2.03
C MET A 20 -8.40 -9.78 3.40
N PRO A 21 -9.19 -10.64 4.10
CA PRO A 21 -8.84 -11.10 5.43
C PRO A 21 -7.46 -11.79 5.45
N PRO A 22 -6.49 -11.31 6.26
CA PRO A 22 -5.14 -11.90 6.28
C PRO A 22 -5.13 -13.39 6.65
N ALA A 23 -6.14 -13.87 7.37
CA ALA A 23 -6.34 -15.27 7.71
C ALA A 23 -6.43 -16.19 6.47
N ARG A 24 -6.87 -15.66 5.31
CA ARG A 24 -6.87 -16.38 4.02
C ARG A 24 -5.46 -16.84 3.63
N TYR A 25 -4.43 -16.13 4.06
CA TYR A 25 -3.03 -16.39 3.74
C TYR A 25 -2.26 -17.03 4.91
N ALA A 26 -2.95 -17.71 5.85
CA ALA A 26 -2.33 -18.29 7.04
C ALA A 26 -1.14 -19.24 6.76
N ARG A 27 -1.10 -19.87 5.58
CA ARG A 27 0.00 -20.76 5.15
C ARG A 27 1.18 -20.03 4.50
N TYR A 28 1.05 -18.72 4.28
CA TYR A 28 2.02 -17.88 3.57
C TYR A 28 2.37 -16.67 4.45
N PRO A 29 3.31 -16.82 5.42
CA PRO A 29 3.59 -15.80 6.43
C PRO A 29 3.87 -14.41 5.86
N ARG A 30 4.68 -14.32 4.80
CA ARG A 30 5.01 -13.05 4.14
C ARG A 30 3.79 -12.36 3.50
N ILE A 31 2.93 -13.14 2.85
CA ILE A 31 1.71 -12.59 2.25
C ILE A 31 0.79 -12.11 3.38
N ARG A 32 0.57 -12.95 4.39
CA ARG A 32 -0.24 -12.61 5.56
C ARG A 32 0.24 -11.31 6.22
N GLU A 33 1.55 -11.17 6.43
CA GLU A 33 2.15 -9.95 6.99
C GLU A 33 1.83 -8.72 6.14
N GLY A 34 1.95 -8.81 4.81
CA GLY A 34 1.59 -7.70 3.92
C GLY A 34 0.13 -7.26 4.07
N TYR A 35 -0.82 -8.20 4.10
CA TYR A 35 -2.25 -7.86 4.31
C TYR A 35 -2.53 -7.35 5.73
N GLU A 36 -1.81 -7.83 6.75
CA GLU A 36 -1.92 -7.29 8.11
C GLU A 36 -1.40 -5.84 8.19
N SER A 37 -0.27 -5.55 7.54
CA SER A 37 0.30 -4.20 7.41
C SER A 37 -0.65 -3.27 6.67
N ALA A 38 -1.17 -3.70 5.52
CA ALA A 38 -2.15 -2.93 4.78
C ALA A 38 -3.40 -2.61 5.61
N ARG A 39 -3.88 -3.58 6.40
CA ARG A 39 -5.07 -3.37 7.26
C ARG A 39 -4.83 -2.38 8.39
N ARG A 40 -3.64 -2.38 8.99
CA ARG A 40 -3.28 -1.42 10.06
C ARG A 40 -3.14 -0.01 9.52
N SER A 41 -2.58 0.14 8.32
CA SER A 41 -2.23 1.43 7.73
C SER A 41 -3.08 1.80 6.52
N ALA A 42 -4.33 1.30 6.43
CA ALA A 42 -5.17 1.45 5.24
C ALA A 42 -5.30 2.90 4.76
N ALA A 43 -5.53 3.85 5.68
CA ALA A 43 -5.63 5.28 5.35
C ALA A 43 -4.31 5.86 4.81
N ILE A 44 -3.15 5.34 5.25
CA ILE A 44 -1.84 5.74 4.72
C ILE A 44 -1.64 5.16 3.32
N LEU A 45 -1.91 3.86 3.16
CA LEU A 45 -1.74 3.17 1.87
C LEU A 45 -2.64 3.77 0.78
N ASP A 46 -3.76 4.38 1.17
CA ASP A 46 -4.62 5.07 0.22
C ASP A 46 -4.03 6.37 -0.36
N GLY A 47 -2.99 6.90 0.30
CA GLY A 47 -2.19 8.02 -0.20
C GLY A 47 -0.88 7.60 -0.85
N VAL A 48 -0.67 6.30 -1.08
CA VAL A 48 0.59 5.74 -1.60
C VAL A 48 0.35 5.19 -3.01
N PHE A 49 1.27 5.47 -3.93
CA PHE A 49 1.29 4.93 -5.29
C PHE A 49 1.92 3.54 -5.24
N CYS A 50 1.42 2.60 -6.02
CA CYS A 50 2.06 1.29 -6.16
C CYS A 50 3.07 1.29 -7.31
N TYR A 51 4.35 1.09 -7.01
CA TYR A 51 5.41 0.93 -8.01
C TYR A 51 5.35 -0.39 -8.78
N CYS A 52 4.34 -1.20 -8.52
CA CYS A 52 3.91 -2.26 -9.42
C CYS A 52 3.22 -1.73 -10.70
N PHE A 53 2.94 -0.42 -10.79
CA PHE A 53 2.29 0.26 -11.92
C PHE A 53 0.88 -0.25 -12.28
N CYS A 54 0.24 -0.97 -11.35
CA CYS A 54 -1.09 -1.54 -11.59
C CYS A 54 -2.19 -0.50 -11.82
N SER A 55 -1.99 0.77 -11.47
CA SER A 55 -2.91 1.85 -11.81
C SER A 55 -3.09 2.00 -13.33
N GLU A 56 -2.10 1.62 -14.14
CA GLU A 56 -2.14 1.76 -15.60
C GLU A 56 -3.00 0.70 -16.29
N HIS A 57 -3.27 -0.43 -15.64
CA HIS A 57 -3.90 -1.59 -16.29
C HIS A 57 -4.91 -2.36 -15.43
N ALA A 58 -4.94 -2.16 -14.11
CA ALA A 58 -5.89 -2.78 -13.18
C ALA A 58 -6.94 -1.81 -12.63
N GLY A 59 -6.83 -0.51 -12.95
CA GLY A 59 -7.76 0.51 -12.47
C GLY A 59 -7.62 0.84 -10.98
N HIS A 60 -6.51 0.45 -10.35
CA HIS A 60 -6.23 0.77 -8.95
C HIS A 60 -5.92 2.26 -8.79
N TYR A 61 -6.53 2.87 -7.79
CA TYR A 61 -6.32 4.26 -7.38
C TYR A 61 -5.04 4.43 -6.57
N SER A 62 -4.80 3.52 -5.61
CA SER A 62 -3.70 3.60 -4.64
C SER A 62 -3.15 2.20 -4.34
N LEU A 63 -2.09 2.14 -3.53
CA LEU A 63 -1.54 0.89 -3.01
C LEU A 63 -2.59 0.10 -2.19
N LEU A 64 -3.54 0.77 -1.54
CA LEU A 64 -4.61 0.12 -0.78
C LEU A 64 -5.42 -0.84 -1.64
N ASP A 65 -5.77 -0.45 -2.86
CA ASP A 65 -6.62 -1.21 -3.78
C ASP A 65 -5.99 -2.57 -4.14
N CYS A 66 -4.66 -2.66 -4.14
CA CYS A 66 -3.94 -3.93 -4.34
C CYS A 66 -4.32 -5.00 -3.31
N PHE A 67 -4.72 -4.59 -2.10
CA PHE A 67 -5.05 -5.44 -0.97
C PHE A 67 -6.55 -5.75 -0.84
N GLU A 68 -7.40 -5.11 -1.66
CA GLU A 68 -8.84 -5.42 -1.72
C GLU A 68 -9.14 -6.69 -2.54
N SER A 69 -8.12 -7.26 -3.20
CA SER A 69 -8.18 -8.51 -3.96
C SER A 69 -6.95 -9.37 -3.72
N ASP A 70 -6.86 -10.56 -4.35
CA ASP A 70 -5.66 -11.41 -4.31
C ASP A 70 -4.47 -10.82 -5.10
N HIS A 71 -4.56 -9.61 -5.67
CA HIS A 71 -3.47 -8.99 -6.44
C HIS A 71 -2.19 -8.88 -5.60
N ALA A 72 -2.26 -8.24 -4.43
CA ALA A 72 -1.09 -8.09 -3.55
C ALA A 72 -0.50 -9.44 -3.11
N ALA A 73 -1.28 -10.52 -3.09
CA ALA A 73 -0.76 -11.84 -2.74
C ALA A 73 0.22 -12.41 -3.79
N ARG A 74 0.26 -11.82 -4.99
CA ARG A 74 1.11 -12.23 -6.11
C ARG A 74 2.12 -11.17 -6.53
N CYS A 75 2.26 -10.09 -5.77
CA CYS A 75 3.13 -8.97 -6.11
C CYS A 75 4.08 -8.63 -4.96
N ASP A 76 5.38 -8.85 -5.19
CA ASP A 76 6.40 -8.58 -4.18
C ASP A 76 6.54 -7.10 -3.84
N VAL A 77 6.31 -6.23 -4.82
CA VAL A 77 6.35 -4.77 -4.65
C VAL A 77 5.22 -4.32 -3.73
N CYS A 78 3.96 -4.72 -3.99
CA CYS A 78 2.83 -4.37 -3.13
C CYS A 78 3.08 -4.77 -1.66
N LEU A 79 3.54 -6.00 -1.44
CA LEU A 79 3.82 -6.51 -0.09
C LEU A 79 4.93 -5.73 0.60
N ALA A 80 6.01 -5.41 -0.11
CA ALA A 80 7.14 -4.68 0.45
C ALA A 80 6.79 -3.21 0.77
N GLU A 81 6.08 -2.53 -0.14
CA GLU A 81 5.61 -1.16 0.07
C GLU A 81 4.68 -1.06 1.28
N ALA A 82 3.72 -1.99 1.43
CA ALA A 82 2.81 -1.99 2.57
C ALA A 82 3.52 -2.22 3.90
N VAL A 83 4.52 -3.10 3.93
CA VAL A 83 5.34 -3.35 5.14
C VAL A 83 6.19 -2.13 5.49
N LEU A 84 6.79 -1.47 4.49
CA LEU A 84 7.55 -0.23 4.70
C LEU A 84 6.64 0.88 5.25
N ALA A 85 5.51 1.12 4.59
CA ALA A 85 4.55 2.15 4.96
C ALA A 85 3.97 1.92 6.37
N ASP A 86 3.57 0.69 6.71
CA ASP A 86 3.08 0.34 8.05
C ASP A 86 4.16 0.53 9.11
N ARG A 87 5.39 0.09 8.86
CA ARG A 87 6.50 0.29 9.80
C ARG A 87 6.72 1.77 10.07
N MET A 88 6.87 2.58 9.02
CA MET A 88 7.11 4.01 9.17
C MET A 88 5.93 4.73 9.85
N SER A 89 4.70 4.35 9.52
CA SER A 89 3.49 4.88 10.17
C SER A 89 3.48 4.57 11.66
N ARG A 90 3.82 3.34 12.06
CA ARG A 90 3.94 2.94 13.48
C ARG A 90 5.09 3.66 14.21
N ASP A 91 6.14 4.03 13.49
CA ASP A 91 7.26 4.82 13.99
C ASP A 91 6.93 6.34 14.04
N GLY A 92 5.71 6.73 13.66
CA GLY A 92 5.20 8.11 13.76
C GLY A 92 5.53 9.00 12.54
N ALA A 93 5.99 8.42 11.42
CA ALA A 93 6.20 9.17 10.20
C ALA A 93 4.85 9.66 9.61
N GLY A 94 4.82 10.91 9.18
CA GLY A 94 3.71 11.47 8.41
C GLY A 94 3.71 10.98 6.96
N LEU A 95 2.57 11.14 6.28
CA LEU A 95 2.34 10.64 4.92
C LEU A 95 3.43 11.09 3.93
N ASP A 96 3.84 12.36 3.93
CA ASP A 96 4.84 12.87 2.98
C ASP A 96 6.21 12.19 3.13
N ARG A 97 6.62 11.85 4.35
CA ARG A 97 7.86 11.09 4.59
C ARG A 97 7.74 9.66 4.12
N ILE A 98 6.56 9.05 4.28
CA ILE A 98 6.28 7.69 3.82
C ILE A 98 6.30 7.63 2.30
N ARG A 99 5.64 8.59 1.64
CA ARG A 99 5.65 8.77 0.18
C ARG A 99 7.08 8.87 -0.36
N ALA A 100 7.87 9.81 0.18
CA ALA A 100 9.26 9.99 -0.23
C ALA A 100 10.11 8.72 -0.04
N ALA A 101 9.90 7.95 1.04
CA ALA A 101 10.64 6.71 1.27
C ALA A 101 10.21 5.59 0.31
N VAL A 102 8.93 5.51 -0.04
CA VAL A 102 8.43 4.58 -1.06
C VAL A 102 9.02 4.94 -2.42
N ASP A 103 9.00 6.22 -2.80
CA ASP A 103 9.60 6.70 -4.05
C ASP A 103 11.09 6.36 -4.15
N ASP A 104 11.86 6.62 -3.08
CA ASP A 104 13.30 6.33 -3.02
C ASP A 104 13.60 4.81 -3.07
N THR A 105 12.74 4.00 -2.45
CA THR A 105 12.95 2.55 -2.35
C THR A 105 12.54 1.80 -3.62
N PHE A 106 11.48 2.24 -4.31
CA PHE A 106 10.84 1.47 -5.39
C PHE A 106 10.78 2.19 -6.74
N GLY A 107 11.13 3.48 -6.82
CA GLY A 107 10.99 4.31 -8.02
C GLY A 107 12.18 4.33 -8.99
N SER A 108 13.19 3.50 -8.76
CA SER A 108 14.39 3.38 -9.60
C SER A 108 14.22 2.48 -10.82
#